data_AF-A0A0B7MZF0-F1
#
_entry.id   AF-A0A0B7MZF0-F1
#
_cell.length_a   1.000
_cell.length_b   1.000
_cell.length_c   1.000
_cell.angle_alpha   90.00
_cell.angle_beta   90.00
_cell.angle_gamma   90.00
#
_symmetry.space_group_name_H-M   'P 1'
#
loop_
_entity.id
_entity.type
_entity.pdbx_description
1 polymer ?
#
loop_
_entity_poly.entity_id
_entity_poly.type
_entity_poly.pdbx_seq_one_letter_code
_entity_poly.pdbx_strand_id
1 'polypeptide(L)'
;IPFVTNNHNAILKLAGKNNTVNRLGRTEPIEIKYNGKSSIHTFEIIEFDDNDQTDVILGYEILPKLGIALTGVAHNFDDAVVFDDSINDEVIPNNSPAGTAEEQERFMSEIKPLLDENQAIPKHSFCTVPESVIHLNTVEVETKIQEQIETWIKNGTIEKAPANTKWNSPLTLAAKKDNQGNKSDTNKRVCLDTRALNNILVDDDVQSLPHIPDIFHKLA
;
A
#
# COMPACT_ATOMS: atom_id res chain seq x y z
N ILE A 1 17.50 -25.43 31.59
CA ILE A 1 17.61 -26.89 31.44
C ILE A 1 19.04 -27.18 30.99
N PRO A 2 19.79 -28.12 31.59
CA PRO A 2 21.13 -28.46 31.09
C PRO A 2 21.04 -29.00 29.67
N PHE A 3 21.88 -28.49 28.78
CA PHE A 3 21.90 -28.86 27.37
C PHE A 3 23.33 -28.93 26.85
N VAL A 4 23.54 -29.78 25.85
CA VAL A 4 24.85 -29.95 25.22
C VAL A 4 24.91 -29.06 23.99
N THR A 5 25.90 -28.17 23.95
CA THR A 5 26.25 -27.40 22.75
C THR A 5 27.13 -28.29 21.85
N ASN A 6 26.57 -28.77 20.74
CA ASN A 6 27.40 -29.39 19.72
C ASN A 6 27.96 -28.29 18.81
N ASN A 7 29.29 -28.18 18.71
CA ASN A 7 30.05 -27.19 17.92
C ASN A 7 29.89 -27.34 16.38
N HIS A 8 28.74 -27.81 15.92
CA HIS A 8 28.41 -27.89 14.50
C HIS A 8 27.17 -27.03 14.27
N ASN A 9 27.33 -25.98 13.46
CA ASN A 9 26.24 -25.11 12.98
C ASN A 9 25.21 -25.93 12.20
N ALA A 10 24.34 -26.63 12.93
CA ALA A 10 23.28 -27.44 12.36
C ALA A 10 22.07 -26.53 12.12
N ILE A 11 21.71 -26.38 10.85
CA ILE A 11 20.54 -25.61 10.43
C ILE A 11 19.31 -26.52 10.53
N LEU A 12 18.31 -26.09 11.30
CA LEU A 12 16.99 -26.73 11.36
C LEU A 12 16.11 -26.14 10.27
N LYS A 13 15.46 -27.01 9.50
CA LYS A 13 14.43 -26.61 8.52
C LYS A 13 13.07 -26.65 9.21
N LEU A 14 12.39 -25.51 9.29
CA LEU A 14 11.04 -25.40 9.81
C LEU A 14 10.02 -25.57 8.67
N ALA A 15 8.73 -25.51 9.01
CA ALA A 15 7.67 -25.50 8.00
C ALA A 15 7.81 -24.25 7.10
N GLY A 16 7.97 -24.47 5.79
CA GLY A 16 8.14 -23.43 4.78
C GLY A 16 9.45 -23.55 4.00
N LYS A 17 9.42 -23.27 2.69
CA LYS A 17 10.55 -23.51 1.75
C LYS A 17 11.86 -22.82 2.15
N ASN A 18 11.77 -21.65 2.78
CA ASN A 18 12.92 -20.82 3.16
C ASN A 18 12.98 -20.56 4.68
N ASN A 19 12.25 -21.32 5.49
CA ASN A 19 12.20 -21.09 6.93
C ASN A 19 13.25 -21.98 7.64
N THR A 20 14.37 -21.38 8.03
CA THR A 20 15.49 -22.10 8.65
C THR A 20 15.99 -21.36 9.87
N VAL A 21 16.26 -22.10 10.95
CA VAL A 21 16.80 -21.55 12.20
C VAL A 21 18.06 -22.29 12.63
N ASN A 22 18.98 -21.56 13.26
CA ASN A 22 20.19 -22.15 13.81
C ASN A 22 19.86 -22.93 15.08
N ARG A 23 20.35 -24.16 15.17
CA ARG A 23 20.26 -24.95 16.40
C ARG A 23 21.25 -24.40 17.44
N LEU A 24 20.77 -24.10 18.64
CA LEU A 24 21.61 -23.71 19.79
C LEU A 24 22.15 -24.93 20.54
N GLY A 25 21.37 -26.01 20.62
CA GLY A 25 21.81 -27.23 21.29
C GLY A 25 20.71 -28.29 21.37
N ARG A 26 20.98 -29.34 22.14
CA ARG A 26 20.01 -30.38 22.49
C ARG A 26 19.94 -30.56 23.99
N THR A 27 18.74 -30.73 24.53
CA THR A 27 18.59 -31.09 25.93
C THR A 27 19.12 -32.49 26.19
N GLU A 28 19.53 -32.78 27.42
CA GLU A 28 19.57 -34.17 27.87
C GLU A 28 18.17 -34.81 27.76
N PRO A 29 18.05 -36.15 27.63
CA PRO A 29 16.75 -36.81 27.57
C PRO A 29 15.87 -36.43 28.78
N ILE A 30 14.71 -35.85 28.51
CA ILE A 30 13.75 -35.38 29.52
C ILE A 30 12.55 -36.33 29.55
N GLU A 31 12.12 -36.73 30.75
CA GLU A 31 10.86 -37.44 30.92
C GLU A 31 9.68 -36.46 30.89
N ILE A 32 8.78 -36.65 29.92
CA ILE A 32 7.55 -35.85 29.75
C ILE A 32 6.36 -36.72 30.17
N LYS A 33 5.45 -36.14 30.97
CA LYS A 33 4.23 -36.81 31.42
C LYS A 33 2.99 -36.02 31.00
N TYR A 34 2.05 -36.69 30.37
CA TYR A 34 0.76 -36.11 29.99
C TYR A 34 -0.33 -37.17 29.98
N ASN A 35 -1.49 -36.86 30.57
CA ASN A 35 -2.67 -37.73 30.61
C ASN A 35 -2.37 -39.20 30.99
N GLY A 36 -1.55 -39.41 32.02
CA GLY A 36 -1.16 -40.74 32.51
C GLY A 36 -0.14 -41.50 31.64
N LYS A 37 0.34 -40.90 30.54
CA LYS A 37 1.41 -41.44 29.70
C LYS A 37 2.74 -40.74 30.00
N SER A 38 3.84 -41.47 29.92
CA SER A 38 5.19 -40.93 30.00
C SER A 38 6.00 -41.26 28.75
N SER A 39 6.83 -40.32 28.31
CA SER A 39 7.77 -40.53 27.21
C SER A 39 9.06 -39.78 27.51
N ILE A 40 10.21 -40.41 27.23
CA ILE A 40 11.50 -39.74 27.26
C ILE A 40 11.75 -39.11 25.90
N HIS A 41 12.17 -37.85 25.86
CA HIS A 41 12.44 -37.13 24.62
C HIS A 41 13.60 -36.14 24.78
N THR A 42 14.35 -35.96 23.69
CA THR A 42 15.44 -34.98 23.60
C THR A 42 14.98 -33.84 22.70
N PHE A 43 14.93 -32.62 23.25
CA PHE A 43 14.47 -31.45 22.53
C PHE A 43 15.63 -30.75 21.82
N GLU A 44 15.34 -30.18 20.65
CA GLU A 44 16.20 -29.21 19.99
C GLU A 44 15.97 -27.84 20.63
N ILE A 45 17.03 -27.09 20.87
CA ILE A 45 16.98 -25.74 21.45
C ILE A 45 17.20 -24.73 20.33
N ILE A 46 16.28 -23.78 20.22
CA ILE A 46 16.29 -22.66 19.28
C ILE A 46 15.98 -21.37 20.04
N GLU A 47 16.31 -20.24 19.43
CA GLU A 47 15.91 -18.92 19.89
C GLU A 47 14.48 -18.64 19.40
N PHE A 48 13.59 -18.28 20.32
CA PHE A 48 12.23 -17.82 20.03
C PHE A 48 12.23 -16.29 19.89
N ASP A 49 11.26 -15.73 19.18
CA ASP A 49 11.15 -14.26 19.08
C ASP A 49 10.76 -13.66 20.44
N ASP A 50 11.23 -12.44 20.74
CA ASP A 50 10.99 -11.77 22.05
C ASP A 50 9.50 -11.60 22.40
N ASN A 51 8.61 -11.67 21.40
CA ASN A 51 7.17 -11.55 21.57
C ASN A 51 6.45 -12.91 21.72
N ASP A 52 7.15 -14.03 21.55
CA ASP A 52 6.57 -15.36 21.68
C ASP A 52 6.45 -15.76 23.16
N GLN A 53 5.23 -15.98 23.63
CA GLN A 53 4.97 -16.52 24.98
C GLN A 53 5.06 -18.07 25.04
N THR A 54 5.71 -18.70 24.06
CA THR A 54 5.73 -20.16 23.92
C THR A 54 7.04 -20.74 24.41
N ASP A 55 6.98 -21.60 25.42
CA ASP A 55 8.18 -22.24 25.98
C ASP A 55 8.63 -23.48 25.18
N VAL A 56 7.69 -24.22 24.57
CA VAL A 56 7.95 -25.49 23.88
C VAL A 56 6.99 -25.71 22.71
N ILE A 57 7.51 -26.16 21.57
CA ILE A 57 6.71 -26.60 20.42
C ILE A 57 6.75 -28.13 20.33
N LEU A 58 5.56 -28.75 20.32
CA LEU A 58 5.41 -30.21 20.19
C LEU A 58 4.91 -30.57 18.80
N GLY A 59 5.72 -31.31 18.06
CA GLY A 59 5.38 -31.78 16.70
C GLY A 59 4.72 -33.15 16.66
N TYR A 60 4.44 -33.60 15.44
CA TYR A 60 3.80 -34.89 15.16
C TYR A 60 4.54 -36.11 15.71
N GLU A 61 5.85 -36.00 15.98
CA GLU A 61 6.63 -37.13 16.51
C GLU A 61 6.33 -37.44 17.99
N ILE A 62 6.04 -36.41 18.81
CA ILE A 62 5.91 -36.56 20.27
C ILE A 62 4.43 -36.58 20.72
N LEU A 63 3.54 -35.89 20.00
CA LEU A 63 2.11 -35.82 20.35
C LEU A 63 1.46 -37.21 20.47
N PRO A 64 1.65 -38.17 19.53
CA PRO A 64 1.05 -39.50 19.64
C PRO A 64 1.59 -40.30 20.84
N LYS A 65 2.87 -40.13 21.20
CA LYS A 65 3.50 -40.78 22.36
C LYS A 65 2.86 -40.30 23.67
N LEU A 66 2.45 -39.03 23.71
CA LEU A 66 1.69 -38.43 24.81
C LEU A 66 0.18 -38.71 24.73
N GLY A 67 -0.29 -39.42 23.71
CA GLY A 67 -1.72 -39.70 23.51
C GLY A 67 -2.54 -38.51 23.04
N ILE A 68 -1.89 -37.51 22.45
CA ILE A 68 -2.54 -36.35 21.84
C ILE A 68 -2.72 -36.66 20.36
N ALA A 69 -3.97 -36.64 19.89
CA ALA A 69 -4.32 -36.82 18.48
C ALA A 69 -4.83 -35.49 17.89
N LEU A 70 -4.28 -35.11 16.75
CA LEU A 70 -4.80 -34.01 15.93
C LEU A 70 -5.81 -34.59 14.94
N THR A 71 -7.10 -34.43 15.23
CA THR A 71 -8.21 -34.95 14.39
C THR A 71 -9.05 -33.80 13.83
N GLY A 72 -9.48 -33.92 12.57
CA GLY A 72 -10.35 -32.90 11.94
C GLY A 72 -9.62 -31.63 11.49
N VAL A 73 -8.28 -31.64 11.43
CA VAL A 73 -7.51 -30.51 10.91
C VAL A 73 -7.53 -30.56 9.38
N ALA A 74 -7.92 -29.45 8.75
CA ALA A 74 -7.83 -29.30 7.30
C ALA A 74 -6.36 -29.43 6.85
N HIS A 75 -6.07 -30.44 6.03
CA HIS A 75 -4.71 -30.74 5.54
C HIS A 75 -4.48 -30.21 4.11
N ASN A 76 -5.55 -29.73 3.48
CA ASN A 76 -5.57 -28.99 2.23
C ASN A 76 -6.55 -27.84 2.42
N PHE A 77 -6.24 -26.70 1.83
CA PHE A 77 -7.29 -25.76 1.46
C PHE A 77 -8.01 -26.43 0.30
N ASP A 78 -9.30 -26.74 0.44
CA ASP A 78 -10.11 -27.12 -0.71
C ASP A 78 -9.88 -26.04 -1.78
N ASP A 79 -9.61 -26.45 -3.03
CA ASP A 79 -9.56 -25.51 -4.17
C ASP A 79 -10.74 -24.58 -4.01
N ALA A 80 -10.46 -23.29 -3.79
CA ALA A 80 -11.40 -22.33 -3.21
C ALA A 80 -12.81 -22.60 -3.71
N VAL A 81 -13.59 -23.35 -2.91
CA VAL A 81 -15.02 -23.41 -3.14
C VAL A 81 -15.45 -22.02 -2.74
N VAL A 82 -15.54 -21.14 -3.73
CA VAL A 82 -16.15 -19.83 -3.58
C VAL A 82 -17.61 -20.14 -3.28
N PHE A 83 -17.90 -20.29 -1.98
CA PHE A 83 -19.25 -20.14 -1.50
C PHE A 83 -19.58 -18.67 -1.75
N ASP A 84 -20.40 -18.45 -2.79
CA ASP A 84 -20.97 -17.14 -3.05
C ASP A 84 -21.99 -16.85 -1.96
N ASP A 85 -21.48 -16.46 -0.80
CA ASP A 85 -22.25 -15.98 0.34
C ASP A 85 -22.70 -14.53 0.11
N SER A 86 -22.57 -14.00 -1.12
CA SER A 86 -23.14 -12.70 -1.44
C SER A 86 -24.65 -12.80 -1.29
N ILE A 87 -25.17 -12.03 -0.35
CA ILE A 87 -26.58 -11.66 -0.39
C ILE A 87 -26.73 -10.93 -1.73
N ASN A 88 -27.62 -11.42 -2.59
CA ASN A 88 -27.99 -10.68 -3.79
C ASN A 88 -28.75 -9.41 -3.37
N ASP A 89 -27.99 -8.39 -2.98
CA ASP A 89 -28.42 -7.02 -2.70
C ASP A 89 -28.56 -6.23 -4.02
N GLU A 90 -28.90 -6.89 -5.15
CA GLU A 90 -29.39 -6.21 -6.35
C GLU A 90 -30.74 -5.56 -6.04
N VAL A 91 -30.69 -4.44 -5.33
CA VAL A 91 -31.78 -3.49 -5.23
C VAL A 91 -31.95 -2.90 -6.62
N ILE A 92 -32.89 -3.45 -7.40
CA ILE A 92 -33.28 -2.86 -8.68
C ILE A 92 -33.80 -1.45 -8.38
N PRO A 93 -33.14 -0.39 -8.86
CA PRO A 93 -33.58 0.98 -8.62
C PRO A 93 -35.03 1.15 -9.09
N ASN A 94 -35.86 1.79 -8.28
CA ASN A 94 -37.30 2.01 -8.55
C ASN A 94 -38.19 0.75 -8.57
N ASN A 95 -37.76 -0.40 -8.03
CA ASN A 95 -38.59 -1.61 -7.96
C ASN A 95 -39.68 -1.59 -6.85
N SER A 96 -39.72 -0.51 -6.07
CA SER A 96 -40.79 -0.23 -5.12
C SER A 96 -40.89 1.29 -4.96
N PRO A 97 -41.39 2.01 -5.99
CA PRO A 97 -41.42 3.45 -5.93
C PRO A 97 -42.43 3.90 -4.87
N ALA A 98 -42.10 4.96 -4.14
CA ALA A 98 -42.98 5.49 -3.10
C ALA A 98 -44.18 6.20 -3.73
N GLY A 99 -45.38 5.96 -3.20
CA GLY A 99 -46.62 6.59 -3.65
C GLY A 99 -47.17 6.02 -4.96
N THR A 100 -48.33 6.54 -5.33
CA THR A 100 -49.02 6.24 -6.59
C THR A 100 -48.38 6.99 -7.76
N ALA A 101 -48.68 6.56 -9.01
CA ALA A 101 -48.19 7.24 -10.21
C ALA A 101 -48.60 8.72 -10.26
N GLU A 102 -49.81 9.03 -9.81
CA GLU A 102 -50.37 10.39 -9.76
C GLU A 102 -49.65 11.28 -8.72
N GLU A 103 -49.31 10.71 -7.55
CA GLU A 103 -48.53 11.42 -6.53
C GLU A 103 -47.10 11.68 -6.98
N GLN A 104 -46.49 10.72 -7.69
CA GLN A 104 -45.15 10.86 -8.26
C GLN A 104 -45.13 11.92 -9.36
N GLU A 105 -46.11 11.92 -10.26
CA GLU A 105 -46.21 12.92 -11.33
C GLU A 105 -46.39 14.33 -10.75
N ARG A 106 -47.26 14.47 -9.74
CA ARG A 106 -47.45 15.74 -9.02
C ARG A 106 -46.16 16.19 -8.35
N PHE A 107 -45.51 15.31 -7.59
CA PHE A 107 -44.24 15.60 -6.93
C PHE A 107 -43.17 16.04 -7.91
N MET A 108 -42.98 15.28 -9.01
CA MET A 108 -42.01 15.61 -10.05
C MET A 108 -42.33 16.96 -10.70
N SER A 109 -43.61 17.27 -10.93
CA SER A 109 -44.03 18.56 -11.48
C SER A 109 -43.68 19.74 -10.54
N GLU A 110 -43.81 19.55 -9.23
CA GLU A 110 -43.52 20.57 -8.22
C GLU A 110 -42.01 20.80 -8.03
N ILE A 111 -41.19 19.74 -8.08
CA ILE A 111 -39.73 19.87 -7.90
C ILE A 111 -38.99 20.22 -9.19
N LYS A 112 -39.60 20.03 -10.36
CA LYS A 112 -38.95 20.25 -11.65
C LYS A 112 -38.34 21.65 -11.82
N PRO A 113 -38.99 22.76 -11.39
CA PRO A 113 -38.37 24.09 -11.46
C PRO A 113 -37.07 24.17 -10.65
N LEU A 114 -37.04 23.57 -9.45
CA LEU A 114 -35.86 23.54 -8.59
C LEU A 114 -34.74 22.68 -9.19
N LEU A 115 -35.09 21.56 -9.84
CA LEU A 115 -34.13 20.73 -10.57
C LEU A 115 -33.55 21.47 -11.77
N ASP A 116 -34.38 22.17 -12.54
CA ASP A 116 -33.96 22.96 -13.70
C ASP A 116 -33.03 24.10 -13.26
N GLU A 117 -33.33 24.79 -12.16
CA GLU A 117 -32.45 25.81 -11.54
C GLU A 117 -31.11 25.21 -11.09
N ASN A 118 -31.13 24.07 -10.38
CA ASN A 118 -29.92 23.38 -9.95
C ASN A 118 -29.05 22.91 -11.12
N GLN A 119 -29.66 22.50 -12.24
CA GLN A 119 -28.95 22.07 -13.43
C GLN A 119 -28.32 23.24 -14.21
N ALA A 120 -28.89 24.45 -14.08
CA ALA A 120 -28.34 25.67 -14.65
C ALA A 120 -27.13 26.23 -13.87
N ILE A 121 -26.84 25.70 -12.68
CA ILE A 121 -25.67 26.09 -11.88
C ILE A 121 -24.38 25.79 -12.68
N PRO A 122 -23.51 26.79 -12.91
CA PRO A 122 -22.26 26.57 -13.61
C PRO A 122 -21.41 25.51 -12.92
N LYS A 123 -20.82 24.56 -13.67
CA LYS A 123 -19.96 23.50 -13.10
C LYS A 123 -18.76 24.02 -12.29
N HIS A 124 -18.41 25.29 -12.45
CA HIS A 124 -17.31 25.96 -11.75
C HIS A 124 -17.76 26.87 -10.61
N SER A 125 -19.06 26.96 -10.31
CA SER A 125 -19.53 27.72 -9.15
C SER A 125 -19.26 26.97 -7.85
N PHE A 126 -18.89 27.71 -6.81
CA PHE A 126 -18.69 27.16 -5.48
C PHE A 126 -20.02 27.07 -4.71
N CYS A 127 -20.06 26.17 -3.71
CA CYS A 127 -21.19 26.11 -2.77
C CYS A 127 -21.34 27.45 -2.04
N THR A 128 -22.56 27.98 -1.98
CA THR A 128 -22.87 29.26 -1.32
C THR A 128 -23.06 29.12 0.19
N VAL A 129 -23.17 27.89 0.69
CA VAL A 129 -23.34 27.60 2.12
C VAL A 129 -22.02 27.86 2.85
N PRO A 130 -21.96 28.80 3.81
CA PRO A 130 -20.73 29.15 4.52
C PRO A 130 -20.03 27.96 5.19
N GLU A 131 -20.81 27.01 5.71
CA GLU A 131 -20.34 25.79 6.37
C GLU A 131 -19.65 24.82 5.39
N SER A 132 -19.87 24.97 4.08
CA SER A 132 -19.21 24.17 3.05
C SER A 132 -17.79 24.67 2.72
N VAL A 133 -17.34 25.77 3.33
CA VAL A 133 -15.99 26.31 3.12
C VAL A 133 -14.98 25.63 4.04
N ILE A 134 -14.15 24.77 3.47
CA ILE A 134 -13.07 24.09 4.20
C ILE A 134 -11.84 25.01 4.25
N HIS A 135 -11.46 25.41 5.47
CA HIS A 135 -10.26 26.20 5.70
C HIS A 135 -9.11 25.25 6.07
N LEU A 136 -8.15 25.07 5.16
CA LEU A 136 -6.92 24.34 5.42
C LEU A 136 -5.83 25.34 5.80
N ASN A 137 -5.45 25.36 7.07
CA ASN A 137 -4.34 26.18 7.53
C ASN A 137 -3.03 25.60 6.99
N THR A 138 -2.50 26.19 5.93
CA THR A 138 -1.19 25.85 5.37
C THR A 138 -0.15 26.87 5.82
N VAL A 139 1.12 26.45 5.88
CA VAL A 139 2.24 27.41 5.90
C VAL A 139 2.21 28.24 4.61
N GLU A 140 2.70 29.49 4.66
CA GLU A 140 2.77 30.34 3.47
C GLU A 140 3.41 29.59 2.30
N VAL A 141 2.69 29.53 1.19
CA VAL A 141 3.23 28.99 -0.06
C VAL A 141 4.35 29.92 -0.49
N GLU A 142 5.55 29.36 -0.67
CA GLU A 142 6.74 30.14 -1.03
C GLU A 142 6.48 30.92 -2.33
N THR A 143 6.53 32.25 -2.26
CA THR A 143 6.13 33.20 -3.32
C THR A 143 6.76 32.90 -4.68
N LYS A 144 7.98 32.35 -4.67
CA LYS A 144 8.72 31.92 -5.87
C LYS A 144 8.01 30.84 -6.68
N ILE A 145 7.27 29.94 -6.03
CA ILE A 145 6.49 28.91 -6.73
C ILE A 145 5.39 29.59 -7.54
N GLN A 146 4.68 30.54 -6.93
CA GLN A 146 3.59 31.27 -7.56
C GLN A 146 4.07 32.10 -8.75
N GLU A 147 5.14 32.89 -8.59
CA GLU A 147 5.76 33.68 -9.69
C GLU A 147 6.16 32.80 -10.88
N GLN A 148 6.71 31.61 -10.60
CA GLN A 148 7.14 30.68 -11.64
C GLN A 148 5.95 30.04 -12.39
N ILE A 149 4.89 29.66 -11.66
CA ILE A 149 3.64 29.13 -12.24
C ILE A 149 3.01 30.18 -13.16
N GLU A 150 2.91 31.44 -12.71
CA GLU A 150 2.36 32.53 -13.50
C GLU A 150 3.15 32.77 -14.78
N THR A 151 4.48 32.72 -14.70
CA THR A 151 5.37 32.81 -15.86
C THR A 151 5.12 31.66 -16.84
N TRP A 152 4.98 30.43 -16.36
CA TRP A 152 4.72 29.27 -17.21
C TRP A 152 3.34 29.32 -17.87
N ILE A 153 2.31 29.80 -17.16
CA ILE A 153 0.97 30.03 -17.71
C ILE A 153 1.04 31.09 -18.81
N LYS A 154 1.70 32.23 -18.53
CA LYS A 154 1.87 33.32 -19.50
C LYS A 154 2.61 32.89 -20.76
N ASN A 155 3.62 32.04 -20.60
CA ASN A 155 4.41 31.51 -21.72
C ASN A 155 3.71 30.35 -22.45
N GLY A 156 2.55 29.90 -21.99
CA GLY A 156 1.84 28.74 -22.56
C GLY A 156 2.57 27.40 -22.34
N THR A 157 3.48 27.33 -21.36
CA THR A 157 4.20 26.10 -21.02
C THR A 157 3.33 25.14 -20.21
N ILE A 158 2.39 25.67 -19.42
CA ILE A 158 1.41 24.88 -18.65
C ILE A 158 0.01 25.48 -18.81
N GLU A 159 -1.00 24.67 -18.57
CA GLU A 159 -2.40 25.08 -18.52
C GLU A 159 -3.10 24.49 -17.29
N LYS A 160 -4.31 24.98 -16.98
CA LYS A 160 -5.10 24.41 -15.89
C LYS A 160 -5.57 23.00 -16.26
N ALA A 161 -5.24 22.03 -15.42
CA ALA A 161 -5.72 20.66 -15.58
C ALA A 161 -7.25 20.56 -15.37
N PRO A 162 -7.94 19.61 -16.02
CA PRO A 162 -9.33 19.30 -15.75
C PRO A 162 -9.58 18.91 -14.28
N ALA A 163 -10.76 19.22 -13.75
CA ALA A 163 -11.12 18.97 -12.35
C ALA A 163 -11.09 17.49 -11.94
N ASN A 164 -11.21 16.57 -12.90
CA ASN A 164 -11.21 15.12 -12.70
C ASN A 164 -9.84 14.47 -12.95
N THR A 165 -8.74 15.23 -12.96
CA THR A 165 -7.40 14.66 -13.11
C THR A 165 -7.10 13.70 -11.94
N LYS A 166 -6.68 12.49 -12.28
CA LYS A 166 -6.25 11.47 -11.31
C LYS A 166 -4.74 11.52 -11.02
N TRP A 167 -4.02 12.36 -11.75
CA TRP A 167 -2.57 12.43 -11.73
C TRP A 167 -2.10 13.74 -11.12
N ASN A 168 -1.18 13.65 -10.17
CA ASN A 168 -0.52 14.79 -9.57
C ASN A 168 0.93 14.43 -9.23
N SER A 169 1.85 15.34 -9.49
CA SER A 169 3.27 15.18 -9.13
C SER A 169 3.70 16.41 -8.32
N PRO A 170 4.42 16.23 -7.20
CA PRO A 170 4.75 17.34 -6.33
C PRO A 170 5.75 18.30 -7.00
N LEU A 171 5.59 19.59 -6.70
CA LEU A 171 6.57 20.63 -7.04
C LEU A 171 7.54 20.79 -5.86
N THR A 172 8.82 20.81 -6.16
CA THR A 172 9.92 20.93 -5.20
C THR A 172 10.79 22.13 -5.53
N LEU A 173 11.55 22.62 -4.54
CA LEU A 173 12.47 23.74 -4.72
C LEU A 173 13.92 23.28 -4.58
N ALA A 174 14.72 23.52 -5.63
CA ALA A 174 16.15 23.21 -5.65
C ALA A 174 16.98 24.49 -5.66
N ALA A 175 17.83 24.69 -4.66
CA ALA A 175 18.74 25.84 -4.58
C ALA A 175 19.71 25.86 -5.78
N LYS A 176 19.79 27.00 -6.46
CA LYS A 176 20.80 27.25 -7.50
C LYS A 176 22.13 27.54 -6.82
N LYS A 177 23.25 27.16 -7.46
CA LYS A 177 24.56 27.61 -7.01
C LYS A 177 24.81 29.05 -7.44
N ASP A 178 25.39 29.84 -6.55
CA ASP A 178 25.90 31.18 -6.86
C ASP A 178 27.22 31.09 -7.66
N ASN A 179 27.75 32.25 -8.05
CA ASN A 179 29.00 32.34 -8.82
C ASN A 179 30.24 31.86 -8.04
N GLN A 180 30.12 31.66 -6.72
CA GLN A 180 31.17 31.13 -5.85
C GLN A 180 30.99 29.61 -5.59
N GLY A 181 29.97 28.99 -6.18
CA GLY A 181 29.66 27.57 -6.05
C GLY A 181 28.82 27.20 -4.82
N ASN A 182 28.44 28.17 -3.99
CA ASN A 182 27.61 27.94 -2.80
C ASN A 182 26.12 27.88 -3.17
N LYS A 183 25.33 27.10 -2.41
CA LYS A 183 23.88 27.03 -2.62
C LYS A 183 23.24 28.36 -2.20
N SER A 184 22.53 28.99 -3.12
CA SER A 184 21.78 30.21 -2.89
C SER A 184 20.45 29.90 -2.22
N ASP A 185 20.20 30.52 -1.07
CA ASP A 185 18.90 30.46 -0.40
C ASP A 185 17.84 31.35 -1.08
N THR A 186 18.30 32.36 -1.83
CA THR A 186 17.43 33.32 -2.53
C THR A 186 17.12 32.95 -3.98
N ASN A 187 17.90 32.08 -4.61
CA ASN A 187 17.70 31.69 -6.01
C ASN A 187 17.43 30.18 -6.11
N LYS A 188 16.15 29.81 -6.07
CA LYS A 188 15.68 28.42 -6.13
C LYS A 188 14.98 28.15 -7.46
N ARG A 189 15.10 26.92 -7.97
CA ARG A 189 14.40 26.40 -9.15
C ARG A 189 13.19 25.61 -8.69
N VAL A 190 12.05 25.84 -9.32
CA VAL A 190 10.89 24.96 -9.17
C VAL A 190 11.11 23.73 -10.06
N CYS A 191 11.04 22.55 -9.45
CA CYS A 191 11.26 21.27 -10.10
C CYS A 191 10.06 20.35 -9.88
N LEU A 192 9.55 19.77 -10.96
CA LEU A 192 8.53 18.72 -10.90
C LEU A 192 9.19 17.39 -10.54
N ASP A 193 8.70 16.71 -9.51
CA ASP A 193 9.18 15.38 -9.15
C ASP A 193 8.41 14.29 -9.88
N THR A 194 8.98 13.81 -10.99
CA THR A 194 8.35 12.81 -11.86
C THR A 194 8.76 11.37 -11.55
N ARG A 195 9.44 11.11 -10.41
CA ARG A 195 9.96 9.75 -10.11
C ARG A 195 8.88 8.67 -10.12
N ALA A 196 7.73 8.94 -9.50
CA ALA A 196 6.60 8.00 -9.49
C ALA A 196 6.02 7.78 -10.88
N LEU A 197 5.97 8.83 -11.71
CA LEU A 197 5.52 8.74 -13.09
C LEU A 197 6.50 7.90 -13.93
N ASN A 198 7.80 8.16 -13.83
CA ASN A 198 8.82 7.46 -14.60
C ASN A 198 8.79 5.93 -14.36
N ASN A 199 8.45 5.48 -13.16
CA ASN A 199 8.38 4.06 -12.82
C ASN A 199 7.24 3.29 -13.49
N ILE A 200 6.19 3.98 -13.97
CA ILE A 200 5.01 3.36 -14.58
C ILE A 200 4.95 3.56 -16.10
N LEU A 201 5.87 4.36 -16.65
CA LEU A 201 5.98 4.52 -18.10
C LEU A 201 6.46 3.19 -18.69
N VAL A 202 5.84 2.80 -19.80
CA VAL A 202 6.35 1.68 -20.60
C VAL A 202 7.65 2.16 -21.24
N ASP A 203 8.73 1.41 -21.02
CA ASP A 203 10.07 1.79 -21.47
C ASP A 203 10.19 1.53 -22.98
N ASP A 204 9.84 2.54 -23.77
CA ASP A 204 10.02 2.55 -25.23
C ASP A 204 11.30 3.30 -25.63
N ASP A 205 12.23 3.53 -24.69
CA ASP A 205 13.41 4.39 -24.92
C ASP A 205 14.43 3.70 -25.83
N VAL A 206 14.23 3.86 -27.14
CA VAL A 206 15.25 3.61 -28.16
C VAL A 206 16.17 4.83 -28.18
N GLN A 207 17.01 4.96 -27.15
CA GLN A 207 17.99 6.04 -27.06
C GLN A 207 19.00 5.91 -28.21
N SER A 208 18.69 6.57 -29.34
CA SER A 208 19.45 6.52 -30.59
C SER A 208 20.65 7.47 -30.63
N LEU A 209 20.91 8.16 -29.51
CA LEU A 209 22.05 9.06 -29.41
C LEU A 209 23.35 8.25 -29.34
N PRO A 210 24.31 8.50 -30.23
CA PRO A 210 25.59 7.82 -30.18
C PRO A 210 26.30 8.13 -28.87
N HIS A 211 27.03 7.16 -28.35
CA HIS A 211 27.83 7.34 -27.15
C HIS A 211 28.89 8.43 -27.42
N ILE A 212 29.12 9.32 -26.46
CA ILE A 212 29.97 10.52 -26.63
C ILE A 212 31.37 10.17 -27.21
N PRO A 213 32.08 9.15 -26.70
CA PRO A 213 33.31 8.65 -27.32
C PRO A 213 33.19 8.26 -28.81
N ASP A 214 32.08 7.70 -29.26
CA ASP A 214 31.89 7.30 -30.67
C ASP A 214 31.75 8.53 -31.58
N ILE A 215 31.24 9.64 -31.04
CA ILE A 215 31.23 10.93 -31.73
C ILE A 215 32.66 11.45 -31.88
N PHE A 216 33.46 11.40 -30.80
CA PHE A 216 34.83 11.89 -30.82
C PHE A 216 35.77 11.04 -31.69
N HIS A 217 35.58 9.73 -31.73
CA HIS A 217 36.32 8.85 -32.64
C HIS A 217 36.02 9.11 -34.13
N LYS A 218 34.85 9.67 -34.46
CA LYS A 218 34.53 10.08 -35.85
C LYS A 218 35.14 11.43 -36.25
N LEU A 219 35.62 12.21 -35.28
CA LEU A 219 36.21 13.54 -35.49
C LEU A 219 37.75 13.52 -35.57
N ALA A 220 38.39 12.40 -35.22
CA ALA A 220 39.83 12.18 -35.29
C ALA A 220 40.22 11.49 -36.60
#